data_AF-A0A0S1MIU6-F1
#
_entry.id   AF-A0A0S1MIU6-F1
#
_cell.length_a   1.000
_cell.length_b   1.000
_cell.length_c   1.000
_cell.angle_alpha   90.00
_cell.angle_beta   90.00
_cell.angle_gamma   90.00
#
_symmetry.space_group_name_H-M   'P 1'
#
loop_
_entity.id
_entity.type
_entity.pdbx_description
1 polymer ?
#
loop_
_entity_poly.entity_id
_entity_poly.type
_entity_poly.pdbx_seq_one_letter_code
_entity_poly.pdbx_strand_id
1 'polypeptide(L)'
;MATFLAKNVALVPLFVAVGLGLGGGIGFGIHYLKNNQDVVLRKKSNPDPWNKVPQDNNTKLFSFNPDFWRARAQLTDPRLSFMESKPENERTLHEQAMVERAKQIRMNDKERTIHS
;
A
#
# COMPACT_ATOMS: atom_id res chain seq x y z
N MET A 1 15.85 34.50 10.85
CA MET A 1 15.85 33.83 9.53
C MET A 1 14.83 34.43 8.58
N ALA A 2 13.53 34.50 8.92
CA ALA A 2 12.49 35.07 8.05
C ALA A 2 12.78 36.52 7.59
N THR A 3 13.28 37.36 8.49
CA THR A 3 13.71 38.74 8.20
C THR A 3 14.93 38.86 7.27
N PHE A 4 15.75 37.80 7.16
CA PHE A 4 16.91 37.74 6.26
C PHE A 4 16.51 37.33 4.84
N LEU A 5 15.57 36.39 4.70
CA LEU A 5 15.01 36.02 3.39
C LEU A 5 14.15 37.14 2.79
N ALA A 6 13.39 37.88 3.61
CA ALA A 6 12.60 39.02 3.14
C ALA A 6 13.47 40.14 2.54
N LYS A 7 14.70 40.31 3.04
CA LYS A 7 15.68 41.27 2.52
C LYS A 7 16.41 40.75 1.27
N ASN A 8 16.46 39.44 1.06
CA ASN A 8 17.19 38.79 -0.03
C ASN A 8 16.28 37.82 -0.79
N VAL A 9 15.32 38.37 -1.54
CA VAL A 9 14.33 37.59 -2.31
C VAL A 9 15.00 36.65 -3.32
N ALA A 10 16.17 37.01 -3.85
CA ALA A 10 16.92 36.19 -4.80
C ALA A 10 17.39 34.84 -4.21
N LEU A 11 17.53 34.72 -2.89
CA LEU A 11 17.98 33.49 -2.22
C LEU A 11 16.83 32.53 -1.87
N VAL A 12 15.59 33.02 -1.87
CA VAL A 12 14.38 32.23 -1.59
C VAL A 12 14.29 30.96 -2.46
N PRO A 13 14.42 31.02 -3.81
CA PRO A 13 14.30 29.81 -4.64
C PRO A 13 15.34 28.74 -4.31
N LEU A 14 16.55 29.13 -3.90
CA LEU A 14 17.60 28.19 -3.50
C LEU A 14 17.20 27.42 -2.23
N PHE A 15 16.72 28.13 -1.20
CA PHE A 15 16.28 27.50 0.04
C PHE A 15 15.03 26.63 -0.16
N VAL A 16 14.12 27.04 -1.04
CA VAL A 16 12.96 26.22 -1.41
C VAL A 16 13.39 24.93 -2.11
N ALA A 17 14.32 24.99 -3.06
CA ALA A 17 14.82 23.80 -3.74
C ALA A 17 15.52 22.83 -2.76
N VAL A 18 16.36 23.35 -1.86
CA VAL A 18 17.03 22.52 -0.83
C VAL A 18 16.03 21.95 0.17
N GLY A 19 15.08 22.76 0.63
CA GLY A 19 14.03 22.32 1.55
C GLY A 19 13.13 21.24 0.94
N LEU A 20 12.73 21.41 -0.32
CA LEU A 20 11.99 20.39 -1.07
C LEU A 20 12.80 19.13 -1.31
N GLY A 21 14.10 19.24 -1.58
CA GLY A 21 14.98 18.08 -1.74
C GLY A 21 15.08 17.25 -0.45
N LEU A 22 15.35 17.90 0.68
CA LEU A 22 15.45 17.24 1.98
C LEU A 22 14.10 16.67 2.42
N GLY A 23 13.04 17.47 2.39
CA GLY A 23 11.71 17.04 2.77
C GLY A 23 11.16 15.94 1.86
N GLY A 24 11.36 16.09 0.54
CA GLY A 24 10.96 15.10 -0.45
C GLY A 24 11.72 13.78 -0.31
N GLY A 25 13.04 13.82 -0.07
CA GLY A 25 13.85 12.62 0.14
C GLY A 25 13.43 11.83 1.38
N ILE A 26 13.26 12.52 2.52
CA ILE A 26 12.80 11.89 3.77
C ILE A 26 11.37 11.37 3.60
N GLY A 27 10.47 12.18 3.04
CA GLY A 27 9.08 11.81 2.80
C GLY A 27 8.96 10.59 1.89
N PHE A 28 9.75 10.54 0.80
CA PHE A 28 9.80 9.40 -0.10
C PHE A 28 10.32 8.14 0.61
N GLY A 29 11.37 8.25 1.42
CA GLY A 29 11.89 7.13 2.21
C GLY A 29 10.84 6.57 3.17
N ILE A 30 10.12 7.43 3.89
CA ILE A 30 9.04 7.01 4.79
C ILE A 30 7.90 6.35 4.01
N HIS A 31 7.50 6.93 2.88
CA HIS A 31 6.47 6.36 2.01
C HIS A 31 6.87 4.96 1.52
N TYR A 32 8.10 4.81 1.02
CA TYR A 32 8.61 3.53 0.54
C TYR A 32 8.62 2.48 1.65
N LEU A 33 9.13 2.80 2.84
CA LEU A 33 9.16 1.85 3.95
C LEU A 33 7.75 1.41 4.40
N LYS A 34 6.76 2.32 4.37
CA LYS A 34 5.39 2.03 4.80
C LYS A 34 4.58 1.26 3.76
N ASN A 35 4.75 1.59 2.48
CA ASN A 35 3.91 1.10 1.40
C ASN A 35 4.56 -0.02 0.59
N ASN A 36 5.88 -0.24 0.71
CA ASN A 36 6.55 -1.31 -0.02
C ASN A 36 6.34 -2.67 0.66
N GLN A 37 6.18 -3.69 -0.17
CA GLN A 37 5.92 -5.06 0.26
C GLN A 37 7.19 -5.88 0.52
N ASP A 38 8.35 -5.39 0.09
CA ASP A 38 9.63 -6.08 0.30
C ASP A 38 10.22 -5.84 1.69
N VAL A 39 9.68 -4.86 2.44
CA VAL A 39 10.20 -4.44 3.73
C VAL A 39 9.22 -4.80 4.83
N VAL A 40 9.64 -5.70 5.73
CA VAL A 40 8.84 -6.10 6.89
C VAL A 40 9.11 -5.15 8.05
N LEU A 41 8.32 -4.07 8.17
CA LEU A 41 8.41 -3.15 9.31
C LEU A 41 7.74 -3.69 10.59
N ARG A 42 6.66 -4.46 10.43
CA ARG A 42 5.83 -4.92 11.56
C ARG A 42 5.63 -6.42 11.53
N LYS A 43 6.69 -7.17 11.83
CA LYS A 43 6.68 -8.64 11.81
C LYS A 43 5.54 -9.28 12.62
N LYS A 44 5.13 -8.68 13.75
CA LYS A 44 4.06 -9.21 14.62
C LYS A 44 2.65 -9.01 14.07
N SER A 45 2.40 -7.91 13.37
CA SER A 45 1.05 -7.54 12.90
C SER A 45 0.83 -7.89 11.42
N ASN A 46 1.91 -7.84 10.64
CA ASN A 46 1.93 -8.14 9.21
C ASN A 46 3.26 -8.84 8.84
N PRO A 47 3.37 -10.16 9.11
CA PRO A 47 4.59 -10.91 8.82
C PRO A 47 4.87 -11.03 7.32
N ASP A 48 3.82 -11.11 6.49
CA ASP A 48 3.91 -11.37 5.05
C ASP A 48 3.28 -10.21 4.24
N PRO A 49 3.93 -9.04 4.17
CA PRO A 49 3.38 -7.85 3.51
C PRO A 49 3.08 -8.04 2.01
N TRP A 50 3.86 -8.85 1.30
CA TRP A 50 3.61 -9.22 -0.10
C TRP A 50 2.28 -9.95 -0.34
N ASN A 51 1.70 -10.54 0.70
CA ASN A 51 0.41 -11.22 0.59
C ASN A 51 -0.77 -10.26 0.77
N LYS A 52 -0.53 -9.00 1.14
CA LYS A 52 -1.56 -8.00 1.50
C LYS A 52 -1.71 -6.87 0.49
N VAL A 53 -1.36 -7.11 -0.77
CA VAL A 53 -1.49 -6.10 -1.84
C VAL A 53 -2.76 -6.38 -2.65
N PRO A 54 -3.85 -5.62 -2.44
CA PRO A 54 -5.08 -5.80 -3.20
C PRO A 54 -4.94 -5.21 -4.60
N GLN A 55 -5.78 -5.66 -5.54
CA GLN A 55 -5.71 -5.26 -6.95
C GLN A 55 -6.09 -3.79 -7.22
N ASP A 56 -6.73 -3.13 -6.27
CA ASP A 56 -7.16 -1.74 -6.35
C ASP A 56 -6.15 -0.75 -5.81
N ASN A 57 -5.07 -1.25 -5.19
CA ASN A 57 -4.04 -0.42 -4.60
C ASN A 57 -2.83 -0.32 -5.52
N ASN A 58 -2.42 0.92 -5.79
CA ASN A 58 -1.19 1.19 -6.52
C ASN A 58 0.01 1.19 -5.56
N THR A 59 0.93 0.25 -5.75
CA THR A 59 2.17 0.16 -4.96
C THR A 59 3.20 1.24 -5.33
N LYS A 60 3.04 1.92 -6.47
CA LYS A 60 3.98 2.95 -6.93
C LYS A 60 3.72 4.27 -6.19
N LEU A 61 4.73 5.12 -6.11
CA LEU A 61 4.61 6.47 -5.55
C LEU A 61 3.46 7.27 -6.18
N PHE A 62 3.26 7.11 -7.49
CA PHE A 62 2.20 7.79 -8.24
C PHE A 62 1.72 6.92 -9.41
N SER A 63 0.46 7.10 -9.81
CA SER A 63 -0.09 6.52 -11.03
C SER A 63 -0.83 7.58 -11.83
N PHE A 64 -0.51 7.67 -13.12
CA PHE A 64 -1.18 8.57 -14.06
C PHE A 64 -2.63 8.15 -14.39
N ASN A 65 -3.00 6.90 -14.08
CA ASN A 65 -4.34 6.38 -14.33
C ASN A 65 -4.96 5.85 -13.03
N PRO A 66 -5.51 6.73 -12.18
CA PRO A 66 -6.13 6.31 -10.92
C PRO A 66 -7.40 5.48 -11.15
N ASP A 67 -8.11 5.70 -12.26
CA ASP A 67 -9.38 5.03 -12.55
C ASP A 67 -9.18 3.54 -12.86
N PHE A 68 -8.04 3.17 -13.45
CA PHE A 68 -7.62 1.78 -13.61
C PHE A 68 -7.59 1.03 -12.27
N TRP A 69 -7.03 1.65 -11.23
CA TRP A 69 -6.93 1.03 -9.91
C TRP A 69 -8.30 0.97 -9.23
N ARG A 70 -9.07 2.07 -9.27
CA ARG A 70 -10.41 2.13 -8.68
C ARG A 70 -11.37 1.10 -9.27
N ALA A 71 -11.32 0.87 -10.58
CA ALA A 71 -12.16 -0.13 -11.24
C ALA A 71 -11.94 -1.56 -10.70
N ARG A 72 -10.79 -1.83 -10.09
CA ARG A 72 -10.44 -3.15 -9.54
C ARG A 72 -10.86 -3.36 -8.10
N ALA A 73 -11.37 -2.33 -7.42
CA ALA A 73 -11.87 -2.44 -6.05
C ALA A 73 -13.01 -3.46 -5.90
N GLN A 74 -13.76 -3.68 -6.97
CA GLN A 74 -14.89 -4.61 -7.00
C GLN A 74 -14.48 -6.03 -7.39
N LEU A 75 -13.24 -6.24 -7.85
CA LEU A 75 -12.77 -7.55 -8.30
C LEU A 75 -12.30 -8.39 -7.10
N THR A 76 -12.69 -9.66 -7.11
CA THR A 76 -12.12 -10.67 -6.22
C THR A 76 -10.63 -10.85 -6.52
N ASP A 77 -9.82 -11.05 -5.49
CA ASP A 77 -8.38 -11.28 -5.68
C ASP A 77 -8.16 -12.51 -6.59
N PRO A 78 -7.29 -12.42 -7.61
CA PRO A 78 -7.08 -13.51 -8.57
C PRO A 78 -6.74 -14.84 -7.89
N ARG A 79 -5.99 -14.77 -6.79
CA ARG A 79 -5.65 -15.92 -5.93
C ARG A 79 -6.89 -16.68 -5.48
N LEU A 80 -7.94 -15.97 -5.06
CA LEU A 80 -9.18 -16.59 -4.61
C LEU A 80 -10.02 -17.08 -5.77
N SER A 81 -10.06 -16.37 -6.89
CA SER A 81 -10.81 -16.84 -8.07
C SER A 81 -10.27 -18.15 -8.63
N PHE A 82 -8.95 -18.38 -8.62
CA PHE A 82 -8.37 -19.66 -9.05
C PHE A 82 -8.69 -20.81 -8.09
N MET A 83 -8.76 -20.53 -6.78
CA MET A 83 -9.17 -21.51 -5.78
C MET A 83 -10.67 -21.79 -5.84
N GLU A 84 -11.48 -20.79 -6.19
CA GLU A 84 -12.93 -20.88 -6.32
C GLU A 84 -13.36 -21.63 -7.59
N SER A 85 -12.64 -21.47 -8.71
CA SER A 85 -12.95 -22.18 -9.96
C SER A 85 -12.83 -23.70 -9.86
N LYS A 86 -12.12 -24.21 -8.86
CA LYS A 86 -12.06 -25.65 -8.58
C LYS A 86 -13.39 -26.08 -7.94
N PRO A 87 -14.11 -27.06 -8.50
CA PRO A 87 -15.42 -27.47 -7.97
C PRO A 87 -15.25 -28.03 -6.55
N GLU A 88 -16.22 -27.77 -5.67
CA GLU A 88 -16.06 -27.99 -4.21
C GLU A 88 -15.74 -29.45 -3.83
N ASN A 89 -16.20 -30.38 -4.66
CA ASN A 89 -15.95 -31.83 -4.55
C ASN A 89 -14.48 -32.23 -4.78
N GLU A 90 -13.69 -31.41 -5.48
CA GLU A 90 -12.27 -31.64 -5.76
C GLU A 90 -11.34 -30.84 -4.84
N ARG A 91 -11.91 -29.97 -3.98
CA ARG A 91 -11.12 -29.18 -3.03
C ARG A 91 -10.71 -30.07 -1.86
N THR A 92 -9.41 -30.17 -1.65
CA THR A 92 -8.87 -30.83 -0.45
C THR A 92 -9.26 -30.03 0.80
N LEU A 93 -9.35 -30.69 1.96
CA LEU A 93 -9.61 -30.01 3.25
C LEU A 93 -8.64 -28.84 3.50
N HIS A 94 -7.39 -28.99 3.06
CA HIS A 94 -6.38 -27.94 3.14
C HIS A 94 -6.72 -26.73 2.25
N GLU A 95 -7.18 -26.95 1.02
CA GLU A 95 -7.60 -25.86 0.11
C GLU A 95 -8.80 -25.09 0.67
N GLN A 96 -9.78 -25.79 1.27
CA GLN A 96 -10.93 -25.16 1.91
C GLN A 96 -10.51 -24.27 3.09
N ALA A 97 -9.64 -24.77 3.97
CA ALA A 97 -9.10 -24.01 5.10
C ALA A 97 -8.29 -22.78 4.67
N MET A 98 -7.59 -22.86 3.54
CA MET A 98 -6.82 -21.74 2.98
C MET A 98 -7.74 -20.64 2.44
N VAL A 99 -8.86 -20.99 1.80
CA VAL A 99 -9.87 -20.02 1.34
C VAL A 99 -10.53 -19.32 2.52
N GLU A 100 -10.90 -20.06 3.57
CA GLU A 100 -11.48 -19.47 4.78
C GLU A 100 -10.50 -18.53 5.47
N ARG A 101 -9.23 -18.94 5.63
CA ARG A 101 -8.18 -18.06 6.17
C ARG A 101 -8.04 -16.78 5.36
N ALA A 102 -8.03 -16.87 4.04
CA ALA A 102 -7.88 -15.71 3.19
C ALA A 102 -9.08 -14.75 3.32
N LYS A 103 -10.31 -15.27 3.37
CA LYS A 103 -11.52 -14.47 3.65
C LYS A 103 -11.43 -13.79 5.03
N GLN A 104 -10.97 -14.52 6.05
CA GLN A 104 -10.85 -14.01 7.41
C GLN A 104 -9.78 -12.92 7.57
N ILE A 105 -8.64 -13.07 6.89
CA ILE A 105 -7.61 -12.03 6.81
C ILE A 105 -8.17 -10.75 6.19
N ARG A 106 -8.95 -10.87 5.11
CA ARG A 106 -9.59 -9.71 4.45
C ARG A 106 -10.62 -9.02 5.34
N MET A 107 -11.43 -9.77 6.08
CA MET A 107 -12.42 -9.20 7.02
C MET A 107 -11.73 -8.45 8.17
N ASN A 108 -10.72 -9.07 8.80
CA ASN A 108 -9.96 -8.46 9.89
C ASN A 108 -9.20 -7.18 9.45
N ASP A 109 -8.67 -7.16 8.22
CA ASP A 109 -8.04 -5.95 7.68
C ASP A 109 -9.06 -4.85 7.38
N LYS A 110 -10.28 -5.19 6.92
CA LYS A 110 -11.37 -4.22 6.74
C LYS A 110 -11.85 -3.62 8.06
N GLU A 111 -11.90 -4.40 9.14
CA GLU A 111 -12.22 -3.87 10.48
C GLU A 111 -11.13 -2.93 10.99
N ARG A 112 -9.85 -3.28 10.80
CA ARG A 112 -8.73 -2.42 11.23
C ARG A 112 -8.66 -1.09 10.50
N THR A 113 -9.04 -1.02 9.22
CA THR A 113 -9.06 0.25 8.49
C THR A 113 -10.22 1.17 8.87
N ILE A 114 -11.30 0.63 9.45
CA ILE A 114 -12.43 1.43 9.96
C ILE A 114 -12.13 2.03 11.34
N HIS A 115 -11.28 1.36 12.13
CA HIS A 115 -10.92 1.77 13.50
C HIS A 115 -9.63 2.60 13.63
N SER A 116 -8.90 2.84 12.53
CA SER A 116 -7.68 3.67 12.49
C SER A 116 -7.94 5.01 11.82
#